data_AF-A0A844FWH7-F1
#
_entry.id   AF-A0A844FWH7-F1
#
_cell.length_a   1.000
_cell.length_b   1.000
_cell.length_c   1.000
_cell.angle_alpha   90.00
_cell.angle_beta   90.00
_cell.angle_gamma   90.00
#
_symmetry.space_group_name_H-M   'P 1'
#
loop_
_entity.id
_entity.type
_entity.pdbx_description
1 polymer ?
#
loop_
_entity_poly.entity_id
_entity_poly.type
_entity_poly.pdbx_seq_one_letter_code
_entity_poly.pdbx_strand_id
1 'polypeptide(L)'
;MAIQKIKLDLGTVYQKEEGGIYYFRYQVNGARKAISLKTRNQKEANKQIPLLKATSAEIIAAHIKHARGLITPEKNLLLSEAWAIYERSPERATPDTVSEALAYRSTFEEFVNWIDDPGKTLRDITSQIADEYAQHMRTLNIAVSTHNQKLYY
;
A
#
# COMPACT_ATOMS: atom_id res chain seq x y z
N MET A 1 13.62 -12.53 1.59
CA MET A 1 12.37 -11.84 1.97
C MET A 1 12.42 -11.54 3.46
N ALA A 2 12.47 -10.27 3.86
CA ALA A 2 12.61 -9.88 5.27
C ALA A 2 11.24 -9.95 5.96
N ILE A 3 11.11 -10.81 6.97
CA ILE A 3 9.99 -10.80 7.91
C ILE A 3 10.05 -9.46 8.63
N GLN A 4 9.14 -8.53 8.32
CA GLN A 4 9.03 -7.26 9.05
C GLN A 4 8.84 -7.60 10.54
N LYS A 5 9.87 -7.28 11.35
CA LYS A 5 9.84 -7.46 12.81
C LYS A 5 8.80 -6.51 13.38
N ILE A 6 7.63 -7.04 13.74
CA ILE A 6 6.58 -6.26 14.40
C ILE A 6 7.07 -5.91 15.81
N LYS A 7 7.19 -4.63 16.11
CA LYS A 7 7.56 -4.13 17.44
C LYS A 7 6.30 -4.04 18.29
N LEU A 8 6.12 -5.01 19.18
CA LEU A 8 5.04 -5.03 20.16
C LEU A 8 5.47 -4.24 21.38
N ASP A 9 4.74 -3.15 21.68
CA ASP A 9 4.92 -2.41 22.93
C ASP A 9 3.73 -2.70 23.85
N LEU A 10 4.02 -3.45 24.91
CA LEU A 10 3.04 -3.92 25.88
C LEU A 10 2.79 -2.79 26.87
N GLY A 11 1.59 -2.22 26.81
CA GLY A 11 1.25 -1.06 27.62
C GLY A 11 0.79 -1.41 29.03
N THR A 12 0.26 -0.38 29.69
CA THR A 12 -0.12 -0.36 31.10
C THR A 12 -1.60 -0.70 31.32
N VAL A 13 -1.89 -1.25 32.49
CA VAL A 13 -3.26 -1.37 33.01
C VAL A 13 -3.70 -0.03 33.60
N TYR A 14 -4.91 0.42 33.28
CA TYR A 14 -5.47 1.68 33.77
C TYR A 14 -6.97 1.58 34.02
N GLN A 15 -7.51 2.46 34.85
CA GLN A 15 -8.95 2.67 35.01
C GLN A 15 -9.35 3.98 34.33
N LYS A 16 -10.54 4.01 33.73
CA LYS A 16 -11.10 5.25 33.16
C LYS A 16 -11.77 6.12 34.23
N GLU A 17 -12.33 5.48 35.24
CA GLU A 17 -13.06 6.08 36.36
C GLU A 17 -12.60 5.42 37.65
N GLU A 18 -12.57 6.17 38.75
CA GLU A 18 -12.13 5.68 40.05
C GLU A 18 -13.09 4.59 40.57
N GLY A 19 -12.56 3.40 40.89
CA GLY A 19 -13.39 2.22 41.21
C GLY A 19 -14.04 1.54 40.00
N GLY A 20 -13.75 2.01 38.79
CA GLY A 20 -14.25 1.46 37.53
C GLY A 20 -13.56 0.17 37.09
N ILE A 21 -13.95 -0.31 35.91
CA ILE A 21 -13.38 -1.52 35.31
C ILE A 21 -11.95 -1.21 34.82
N TYR A 22 -11.03 -2.15 35.04
CA TYR A 22 -9.67 -2.06 34.53
C TYR A 22 -9.60 -2.35 33.03
N TYR A 23 -8.73 -1.62 32.34
CA TYR A 23 -8.44 -1.79 30.92
C TYR A 23 -6.95 -2.06 30.74
N PHE A 24 -6.60 -2.96 29.82
CA PHE A 24 -5.23 -3.20 29.39
C PHE A 24 -4.98 -2.50 28.06
N ARG A 25 -4.00 -1.59 28.02
CA ARG A 25 -3.60 -0.84 26.81
C ARG A 25 -2.40 -1.50 26.15
N TYR A 26 -2.36 -1.54 24.83
CA TYR A 26 -1.21 -2.01 24.06
C TYR A 26 -1.09 -1.26 22.73
N GLN A 27 0.09 -1.32 22.10
CA GLN A 27 0.34 -0.73 20.78
C GLN A 27 0.67 -1.80 19.74
N VAL A 28 0.09 -1.63 18.56
CA VAL A 28 0.38 -2.45 17.37
C VAL A 28 0.68 -1.49 16.22
N ASN A 29 1.88 -1.56 15.64
CA ASN A 29 2.31 -0.68 14.53
C ASN A 29 2.02 0.82 14.78
N GLY A 30 2.26 1.31 15.99
CA GLY A 30 2.02 2.69 16.38
C GLY A 30 0.57 3.02 16.79
N ALA A 31 -0.42 2.20 16.41
CA ALA A 31 -1.82 2.40 16.80
C ALA A 31 -2.09 1.88 18.23
N ARG A 32 -2.72 2.70 19.05
CA ARG A 32 -3.11 2.36 20.43
C ARG A 32 -4.44 1.60 20.45
N LYS A 33 -4.47 0.47 21.14
CA LYS A 33 -5.68 -0.34 21.40
C LYS A 33 -5.82 -0.61 22.89
N ALA A 34 -7.05 -0.83 23.34
CA ALA A 34 -7.35 -1.15 24.73
C ALA A 34 -8.41 -2.25 24.81
N ILE A 35 -8.22 -3.18 25.75
CA ILE A 35 -9.16 -4.28 26.04
C ILE A 35 -9.68 -4.10 27.47
N SER A 36 -10.98 -4.27 27.66
CA SER A 36 -11.60 -4.31 28.99
C SER A 36 -11.26 -5.61 29.69
N LEU A 37 -10.73 -5.53 30.91
CA LEU A 37 -10.44 -6.69 31.77
C LEU A 37 -11.67 -7.19 32.53
N LYS A 38 -12.81 -6.49 32.40
CA LYS A 38 -14.10 -6.81 33.04
C LYS A 38 -14.02 -7.02 34.57
N THR A 39 -12.93 -6.62 35.21
CA THR A 39 -12.72 -6.68 36.66
C THR A 39 -12.51 -5.28 37.22
N ARG A 40 -12.99 -5.05 38.43
CA ARG A 40 -12.73 -3.85 39.24
C ARG A 40 -11.63 -4.08 40.28
N ASN A 41 -11.06 -5.29 40.34
CA ASN A 41 -10.02 -5.67 41.28
C ASN A 41 -8.64 -5.63 40.60
N GLN A 42 -7.75 -4.79 41.14
CA GLN A 42 -6.41 -4.58 40.59
C GLN A 42 -5.56 -5.85 40.57
N LYS A 43 -5.69 -6.70 41.60
CA LYS A 43 -4.90 -7.95 41.71
C LYS A 43 -5.33 -8.96 40.64
N GLU A 44 -6.62 -9.03 40.35
CA GLU A 44 -7.15 -9.89 39.28
C GLU A 44 -6.78 -9.37 37.91
N ALA A 45 -6.87 -8.06 37.69
CA ALA A 45 -6.42 -7.41 36.46
C ALA A 45 -4.96 -7.77 36.15
N ASN A 46 -4.08 -7.68 37.15
CA ASN A 46 -2.66 -8.00 37.00
C ASN A 46 -2.39 -9.49 36.71
N LYS A 47 -3.19 -10.41 37.27
CA LYS A 47 -3.09 -11.85 36.98
C LYS A 47 -3.53 -12.20 35.55
N GLN A 48 -4.42 -11.40 34.95
CA GLN A 48 -4.86 -11.62 33.57
C GLN A 48 -3.85 -11.11 32.54
N ILE A 49 -2.89 -10.25 32.93
CA ILE A 49 -1.90 -9.68 32.00
C ILE A 49 -1.10 -10.76 31.25
N PRO A 50 -0.50 -11.79 31.89
CA PRO A 50 0.28 -12.80 31.17
C PRO A 50 -0.56 -13.64 30.20
N LEU A 51 -1.78 -13.99 30.60
CA LEU A 51 -2.76 -14.70 29.75
C LEU A 51 -3.11 -13.85 28.53
N LEU A 52 -3.42 -12.57 28.75
CA LEU A 52 -3.71 -11.63 27.68
C LEU A 52 -2.49 -11.34 26.80
N LYS A 53 -1.26 -11.38 27.31
CA LYS A 53 -0.06 -11.28 26.47
C LYS A 53 0.01 -12.44 25.47
N ALA A 54 -0.22 -13.68 25.93
CA ALA A 54 -0.24 -14.86 25.09
C ALA A 54 -1.39 -14.82 24.07
N THR A 55 -2.63 -14.57 24.51
CA THR A 55 -3.80 -14.47 23.62
C THR A 55 -3.74 -13.23 22.73
N SER A 56 -3.13 -12.13 23.18
CA SER A 56 -2.95 -10.93 22.35
C SER A 56 -2.05 -11.22 21.17
N ALA A 57 -1.01 -12.04 21.30
CA ALA A 57 -0.17 -12.39 20.14
C ALA A 57 -1.00 -13.07 19.03
N GLU A 58 -1.93 -13.96 19.40
CA GLU A 58 -2.84 -14.63 18.46
C GLU A 58 -3.95 -13.71 17.94
N ILE A 59 -4.59 -12.93 18.81
CA ILE A 59 -5.61 -11.93 18.41
C ILE A 59 -4.97 -10.87 17.52
N ILE A 60 -3.74 -10.44 17.79
CA ILE A 60 -2.96 -9.50 16.98
C ILE A 60 -2.56 -10.17 15.68
N ALA A 61 -2.15 -11.44 15.66
CA ALA A 61 -1.91 -12.18 14.42
C ALA A 61 -3.19 -12.29 13.57
N ALA A 62 -4.35 -12.51 14.19
CA ALA A 62 -5.65 -12.51 13.53
C ALA A 62 -6.04 -11.12 13.02
N HIS A 63 -5.81 -10.07 13.81
CA HIS A 63 -6.05 -8.68 13.40
C HIS A 63 -5.09 -8.25 12.30
N ILE A 64 -3.85 -8.75 12.28
CA ILE A 64 -2.87 -8.57 11.20
C ILE A 64 -3.29 -9.36 9.97
N LYS A 65 -3.79 -10.59 10.09
CA LYS A 65 -4.34 -11.34 8.96
C LYS A 65 -5.56 -10.62 8.37
N HIS A 66 -6.44 -10.12 9.21
CA HIS A 66 -7.61 -9.35 8.81
C HIS A 66 -7.20 -8.00 8.21
N ALA A 67 -6.24 -7.30 8.80
CA ALA A 67 -5.69 -6.06 8.27
C ALA A 67 -4.85 -6.30 7.00
N ARG A 68 -4.17 -7.44 6.82
CA ARG A 68 -3.50 -7.82 5.56
C ARG A 68 -4.47 -8.34 4.49
N GLY A 69 -5.67 -8.75 4.90
CA GLY A 69 -6.77 -9.09 3.99
C GLY A 69 -7.56 -7.84 3.54
N LEU A 70 -7.58 -6.79 4.37
CA LEU A 70 -8.22 -5.50 4.08
C LEU A 70 -7.26 -4.45 3.51
N ILE A 71 -5.98 -4.52 3.88
CA ILE A 71 -4.87 -3.89 3.18
C ILE A 71 -4.48 -4.93 2.15
N THR A 72 -5.12 -4.90 0.99
CA THR A 72 -4.45 -5.32 -0.24
C THR A 72 -3.03 -4.79 -0.11
N PRO A 73 -1.96 -5.61 -0.14
CA PRO A 73 -0.63 -5.03 -0.22
C PRO A 73 -0.72 -4.09 -1.42
N GLU A 74 -0.68 -2.78 -1.16
CA GLU A 74 -0.68 -1.79 -2.21
C GLU A 74 0.62 -2.10 -2.95
N LYS A 75 0.49 -2.88 -4.02
CA LYS A 75 1.61 -3.24 -4.86
C LYS A 75 2.05 -1.90 -5.41
N ASN A 76 3.12 -1.35 -4.82
CA ASN A 76 3.91 -0.29 -5.43
C ASN A 76 4.49 -0.92 -6.70
N LEU A 77 3.65 -0.93 -7.74
CA LEU A 77 3.93 -1.54 -9.02
C LEU A 77 5.01 -0.69 -9.66
N LEU A 78 6.16 -1.32 -9.89
CA LEU A 78 7.25 -0.69 -10.63
C LEU A 78 6.74 -0.29 -12.01
N LEU A 79 7.12 0.90 -12.46
CA LEU A 79 6.71 1.41 -13.76
C LEU A 79 7.17 0.46 -14.88
N SER A 80 8.37 -0.13 -14.74
CA SER A 80 8.91 -1.13 -15.67
C SER A 80 8.09 -2.42 -15.74
N GLU A 81 7.39 -2.80 -14.68
CA GLU A 81 6.56 -4.02 -14.63
C GLU A 81 5.10 -3.76 -15.01
N ALA A 82 4.69 -2.48 -15.08
CA ALA A 82 3.30 -2.09 -15.25
C ALA A 82 2.68 -2.63 -16.55
N TRP A 83 3.41 -2.56 -17.67
CA TRP A 83 2.92 -3.06 -18.95
C TRP A 83 2.61 -4.56 -18.94
N ALA A 84 3.49 -5.36 -18.35
CA ALA A 84 3.31 -6.81 -18.26
C ALA A 84 2.10 -7.20 -17.40
N ILE A 85 1.72 -6.37 -16.42
CA ILE A 85 0.50 -6.55 -15.64
C ILE A 85 -0.73 -6.10 -16.44
N TYR A 86 -0.66 -4.96 -17.12
CA TYR A 86 -1.73 -4.46 -17.99
C TYR A 86 -2.08 -5.47 -19.09
N GLU A 87 -1.07 -6.07 -19.74
CA GLU A 87 -1.25 -7.07 -20.81
C GLU A 87 -2.01 -8.33 -20.34
N ARG A 88 -1.85 -8.70 -19.07
CA ARG A 88 -2.51 -9.86 -18.45
C ARG A 88 -3.88 -9.51 -17.84
N SER A 89 -4.26 -8.24 -17.83
CA SER A 89 -5.54 -7.81 -17.26
C SER A 89 -6.71 -8.24 -18.15
N PRO A 90 -7.74 -8.90 -17.60
CA PRO A 90 -8.93 -9.29 -18.37
C PRO A 90 -9.79 -8.08 -18.77
N GLU A 91 -9.62 -6.94 -18.11
CA GLU A 91 -10.34 -5.69 -18.39
C GLU A 91 -9.56 -4.72 -19.28
N ARG A 92 -8.44 -5.16 -19.89
CA ARG A 92 -7.66 -4.29 -20.77
C ARG A 92 -8.48 -3.88 -22.00
N ALA A 93 -8.24 -2.67 -22.49
CA ALA A 93 -8.73 -2.30 -23.81
C ALA A 93 -8.12 -3.26 -24.85
N THR A 94 -8.97 -3.88 -25.66
CA THR A 94 -8.54 -4.71 -26.78
C THR A 94 -8.39 -3.81 -28.00
N PRO A 95 -7.16 -3.47 -28.42
CA PRO A 95 -6.97 -2.75 -29.67
C PRO A 95 -7.52 -3.57 -30.84
N ASP A 96 -8.01 -2.88 -31.86
CA ASP A 96 -8.64 -3.52 -33.03
C ASP A 96 -7.59 -4.21 -33.91
N THR A 97 -6.32 -3.80 -33.79
CA THR A 97 -5.20 -4.38 -34.56
C THR A 97 -3.96 -4.66 -33.72
N VAL A 98 -3.15 -5.62 -34.17
CA VAL A 98 -1.83 -5.91 -33.57
C VAL A 98 -0.90 -4.70 -33.66
N SER A 99 -0.97 -3.94 -34.75
CA SER A 99 -0.16 -2.73 -34.94
C SER A 99 -0.45 -1.67 -33.89
N GLU A 100 -1.72 -1.50 -33.51
CA GLU A 100 -2.14 -0.56 -32.49
C GLU A 100 -1.70 -1.01 -31.09
N ALA A 101 -1.80 -2.31 -30.79
CA ALA A 101 -1.24 -2.89 -29.56
C ALA A 101 0.27 -2.62 -29.41
N LEU A 102 1.02 -2.79 -30.51
CA LEU A 102 2.46 -2.50 -30.55
C LEU A 102 2.75 -1.00 -30.37
N ALA A 103 1.92 -0.13 -30.95
CA ALA A 103 2.06 1.32 -30.81
C ALA A 103 1.85 1.78 -29.35
N TYR A 104 0.86 1.22 -28.65
CA TYR A 104 0.66 1.52 -27.22
C TYR A 104 1.84 1.07 -26.37
N ARG A 105 2.34 -0.15 -26.63
CA ARG A 105 3.52 -0.67 -25.93
C ARG A 105 4.75 0.22 -26.16
N SER A 106 5.03 0.55 -27.41
CA SER A 106 6.16 1.40 -27.78
C SER A 106 6.05 2.78 -27.11
N THR A 107 4.86 3.37 -27.09
CA THR A 107 4.63 4.67 -26.44
C THR A 107 4.88 4.60 -24.93
N PHE A 108 4.43 3.53 -24.28
CA PHE A 108 4.69 3.31 -22.86
C PHE A 108 6.18 3.10 -22.57
N GLU A 109 6.87 2.30 -23.38
CA GLU A 109 8.31 2.03 -23.24
C GLU A 109 9.14 3.31 -23.46
N GLU A 110 8.77 4.17 -24.42
CA GLU A 110 9.41 5.49 -24.60
C GLU A 110 9.31 6.36 -23.34
N PHE A 111 8.14 6.39 -22.70
CA PHE A 111 7.93 7.14 -21.47
C PHE A 111 8.77 6.59 -20.31
N VAL A 112 8.80 5.27 -20.14
CA VAL A 112 9.62 4.60 -19.12
C VAL A 112 11.10 4.88 -19.34
N ASN A 113 11.57 4.82 -20.59
CA ASN A 113 12.95 5.10 -20.95
C ASN A 113 13.33 6.56 -20.75
N TRP A 114 12.40 7.50 -20.94
CA TRP A 114 12.64 8.91 -20.65
C TRP A 114 12.77 9.20 -19.15
N ILE A 115 12.00 8.50 -18.31
CA ILE A 115 12.13 8.61 -16.85
C ILE A 115 13.47 8.07 -16.36
N ASP A 116 13.97 6.99 -16.98
CA ASP A 116 15.27 6.35 -16.70
C ASP A 116 15.53 6.07 -15.21
N ASP A 117 14.48 5.71 -14.47
CA ASP A 117 14.56 5.38 -13.04
C ASP A 117 13.95 3.98 -12.80
N PRO A 118 14.77 2.94 -12.61
CA PRO A 118 14.29 1.57 -12.42
C PRO A 118 13.57 1.37 -11.08
N GLY A 119 13.71 2.29 -10.13
CA GLY A 119 13.01 2.28 -8.85
C GLY A 119 11.65 2.99 -8.88
N LYS A 120 11.34 3.69 -9.98
CA LYS A 120 10.11 4.47 -10.10
C LYS A 120 8.88 3.57 -10.10
N THR A 121 7.89 3.93 -9.30
CA THR A 121 6.60 3.23 -9.24
C THR A 121 5.53 4.03 -9.99
N LEU A 122 4.45 3.37 -10.42
CA LEU A 122 3.30 4.03 -11.04
C LEU A 122 2.70 5.16 -10.19
N ARG A 123 2.82 5.05 -8.85
CA ARG A 123 2.32 6.07 -7.91
C ARG A 123 3.19 7.32 -7.86
N ASP A 124 4.46 7.20 -8.23
CA ASP A 124 5.37 8.33 -8.30
C ASP A 124 5.15 9.17 -9.56
N ILE A 125 4.26 8.74 -10.46
CA ILE A 125 3.86 9.49 -11.66
C ILE A 125 2.81 10.53 -11.25
N THR A 126 3.24 11.80 -11.27
CA THR A 126 2.41 12.95 -10.95
C THR A 126 2.04 13.72 -12.21
N SER A 127 1.07 14.63 -12.13
CA SER A 127 0.73 15.54 -13.23
C SER A 127 1.93 16.37 -13.70
N GLN A 128 2.82 16.73 -12.77
CA GLN A 128 4.05 17.45 -13.10
C GLN A 128 4.97 16.62 -14.00
N ILE A 129 5.16 15.34 -13.72
CA ILE A 129 5.97 14.44 -14.56
C ILE A 129 5.33 14.28 -15.95
N ALA A 130 4.00 14.23 -16.02
CA ALA A 130 3.28 14.21 -17.30
C ALA A 130 3.51 15.50 -18.11
N ASP A 131 3.48 16.67 -17.45
CA ASP A 131 3.76 17.96 -18.09
C ASP A 131 5.22 18.04 -18.58
N GLU A 132 6.18 17.57 -17.78
CA GLU A 132 7.60 17.49 -18.15
C GLU A 132 7.82 16.59 -19.36
N TYR A 133 7.15 15.42 -19.40
CA TYR A 133 7.20 14.53 -20.56
C TYR A 133 6.55 15.17 -21.80
N ALA A 134 5.42 15.86 -21.65
CA ALA A 134 4.78 16.57 -22.75
C ALA A 134 5.68 17.67 -23.32
N GLN A 135 6.43 18.38 -22.48
CA GLN A 135 7.43 19.35 -22.91
C GLN A 135 8.60 18.69 -23.63
N HIS A 136 9.13 17.57 -23.11
CA HIS A 136 10.16 16.78 -23.79
C HIS A 136 9.68 16.32 -25.18
N MET A 137 8.45 15.83 -25.31
CA MET A 137 7.88 15.43 -26.59
C MET A 137 7.78 16.58 -27.60
N ARG A 138 7.64 17.84 -27.16
CA ARG A 138 7.67 19.01 -28.08
C ARG A 138 9.05 19.28 -28.66
N THR A 139 10.11 18.82 -28.00
CA THR A 139 11.48 18.90 -28.52
C THR A 139 11.81 17.77 -29.50
N LEU A 140 11.02 16.70 -29.50
CA LEU A 140 11.11 15.64 -30.50
C LEU A 140 10.46 16.15 -31.80
N ASN A 141 11.12 15.97 -32.94
CA ASN A 141 10.61 16.38 -34.25
C ASN A 141 9.52 15.41 -34.74
N ILE A 142 8.45 15.27 -33.96
CA ILE A 142 7.30 14.40 -34.23
C ILE A 142 6.11 15.23 -34.73
N ALA A 143 5.27 14.61 -35.57
CA ALA A 143 4.07 15.28 -36.04
C ALA A 143 3.11 15.60 -34.87
N VAL A 144 2.41 16.73 -34.96
CA VAL A 144 1.42 17.17 -33.95
C VAL A 144 0.33 16.12 -33.73
N SER A 145 -0.06 15.39 -34.78
CA SER A 145 -1.00 14.26 -34.69
C SER A 145 -0.47 13.13 -33.82
N THR A 146 0.81 12.77 -33.96
CA THR A 146 1.48 11.76 -33.13
C THR A 146 1.65 12.23 -31.69
N HIS A 147 1.94 13.53 -31.47
CA HIS A 147 2.02 14.12 -30.14
C HIS A 147 0.67 14.03 -29.40
N ASN A 148 -0.43 14.40 -30.07
CA ASN A 148 -1.76 14.31 -29.48
C ASN A 148 -2.17 12.86 -29.23
N GLN A 149 -1.89 11.94 -30.16
CA GLN A 149 -2.22 10.53 -29.96
C GLN A 149 -1.54 9.92 -28.73
N LYS A 150 -0.32 10.36 -28.39
CA LYS A 150 0.42 9.90 -27.21
C LYS A 150 -0.04 10.52 -25.88
N LEU A 151 -0.84 11.60 -25.91
CA LEU A 151 -1.33 12.30 -24.70
C LEU A 151 -2.79 11.97 -24.37
N TYR A 152 -3.61 11.63 -25.37
CA TYR A 152 -5.05 11.42 -25.23
C TYR A 152 -5.47 9.94 -25.18
N TYR A 153 -4.53 9.01 -25.37
CA TYR A 153 -4.69 7.56 -25.16
C TYR A 153 -3.87 7.12 -23.95
#